data_AF-A0A9E4FTV3-F1
#
_entry.id   AF-A0A9E4FTV3-F1
#
_cell.length_a   1.000
_cell.length_b   1.000
_cell.length_c   1.000
_cell.angle_alpha   90.00
_cell.angle_beta   90.00
_cell.angle_gamma   90.00
#
_symmetry.space_group_name_H-M   'P 1'
#
loop_
_entity.id
_entity.type
_entity.pdbx_description
1 polymer ?
#
loop_
_entity_poly.entity_id
_entity_poly.type
_entity_poly.pdbx_seq_one_letter_code
_entity_poly.pdbx_strand_id
1 'polypeptide(L)' 'MLKTLHLQTTVMPGGRIVIVDQDLAQGETVDVFVTKAPPTAKRSAMDILAEAPGHRIFKTANAVNACLESEREAWER' A
#
# COMPACT_ATOMS: atom_id res chain seq x y z
N MET A 1 12.49 -14.12 -24.48
CA MET A 1 12.27 -13.03 -23.49
C MET A 1 12.37 -13.65 -22.11
N LEU A 2 13.08 -13.03 -21.17
CA LEU A 2 13.10 -13.45 -19.76
C LEU A 2 11.76 -13.08 -19.13
N LYS A 3 11.00 -14.09 -18.65
CA LYS A 3 9.75 -13.87 -17.92
C LYS A 3 10.07 -13.83 -16.43
N THR A 4 9.65 -12.77 -15.73
CA THR A 4 9.79 -12.65 -14.28
C THR A 4 8.44 -12.87 -13.62
N LEU A 5 8.35 -13.86 -12.73
CA LEU A 5 7.16 -14.13 -11.93
C LEU A 5 7.24 -13.36 -10.61
N HIS A 6 6.30 -12.44 -10.39
CA HIS A 6 6.14 -11.73 -9.11
C HIS A 6 4.81 -12.13 -8.47
N LEU A 7 4.88 -12.79 -7.31
CA LEU A 7 3.70 -13.20 -6.55
C LEU A 7 3.88 -12.90 -5.07
N GLN A 8 2.78 -12.54 -4.41
CA GLN A 8 2.73 -12.42 -2.96
C GLN A 8 2.08 -13.68 -2.39
N THR A 9 2.74 -14.33 -1.45
CA THR A 9 2.26 -15.55 -0.82
C THR A 9 2.56 -15.55 0.67
N THR A 10 1.95 -16.49 1.40
CA THR A 10 2.15 -16.66 2.84
C THR A 10 3.00 -17.89 3.12
N VAL A 11 3.77 -17.83 4.20
CA VAL A 11 4.60 -18.95 4.65
C VAL A 11 3.69 -19.96 5.35
N MET A 12 3.66 -21.18 4.84
CA MET A 12 2.90 -22.29 5.40
C MET A 12 3.61 -22.91 6.62
N PRO A 13 2.95 -23.78 7.41
CA PRO A 13 3.59 -24.48 8.53
C PRO A 13 4.90 -25.16 8.13
N GLY A 14 5.88 -25.10 9.03
CA GLY A 14 7.23 -25.59 8.78
C GLY A 14 8.10 -24.68 7.89
N GLY A 15 7.68 -23.44 7.63
CA GLY A 15 8.48 -22.49 6.85
C GLY A 15 8.39 -22.71 5.33
N ARG A 16 7.37 -23.44 4.87
CA ARG A 16 7.24 -23.86 3.47
C ARG A 16 6.56 -22.79 2.61
N ILE A 17 7.06 -22.59 1.40
CA ILE A 17 6.45 -21.76 0.36
C ILE A 17 6.20 -22.65 -0.87
N VAL A 18 5.06 -22.48 -1.54
CA VAL A 18 4.73 -23.18 -2.79
C VAL A 18 4.49 -22.14 -3.88
N ILE A 19 5.23 -22.28 -4.99
CA ILE A 19 5.11 -21.47 -6.20
C ILE A 19 4.57 -22.38 -7.29
N VAL A 20 3.50 -21.97 -7.97
CA VAL A 20 2.91 -22.69 -9.10
C VAL A 20 2.91 -21.75 -10.30
N ASP A 21 3.64 -22.12 -11.35
CA ASP A 21 3.64 -21.43 -12.65
C ASP A 21 3.39 -22.49 -13.73
N GLN A 22 2.43 -22.22 -14.62
CA GLN A 22 2.07 -23.12 -15.71
C GLN A 22 3.08 -23.11 -16.87
N ASP A 23 3.95 -22.10 -16.91
CA ASP A 23 4.91 -21.91 -17.99
C ASP A 23 6.29 -22.52 -17.68
N LEU A 24 6.50 -23.05 -16.46
CA LEU A 24 7.75 -23.72 -16.09
C LEU A 24 7.70 -25.20 -16.46
N ALA A 25 8.66 -25.64 -17.27
CA ALA A 25 8.77 -27.04 -17.65
C ALA A 25 9.49 -27.86 -16.56
N GLN A 26 9.16 -29.15 -16.49
CA GLN A 26 9.86 -30.05 -15.58
C GLN A 26 11.35 -30.15 -15.95
N GLY A 27 12.23 -29.97 -14.96
CA GLY A 27 13.68 -30.04 -15.13
C GLY A 27 14.33 -28.71 -15.57
N GLU A 28 13.54 -27.65 -15.75
CA GLU A 28 14.04 -26.31 -16.02
C GLU A 28 14.73 -25.71 -14.79
N THR A 29 15.91 -25.12 -14.99
CA THR A 29 16.62 -24.39 -13.93
C THR A 29 16.00 -23.01 -13.77
N VAL A 30 15.61 -22.67 -12.54
CA VAL A 30 15.01 -21.38 -12.21
C VAL A 30 15.74 -20.70 -11.05
N ASP A 31 15.89 -19.39 -11.14
CA ASP A 31 16.38 -18.56 -10.04
C ASP A 31 15.19 -17.99 -9.25
N VAL A 32 15.17 -18.22 -7.94
CA VAL A 32 14.10 -17.77 -7.05
C VAL A 32 14.64 -16.78 -6.03
N PHE A 33 14.05 -15.58 -6.00
CA PHE A 33 14.35 -14.55 -5.02
C PHE A 33 13.20 -14.40 -4.03
N VAL A 34 13.47 -14.59 -2.74
CA VAL A 34 12.47 -14.44 -1.68
C VAL A 34 12.86 -13.27 -0.79
N THR A 35 11.98 -12.29 -0.65
CA THR A 35 12.15 -11.16 0.26
C THR A 35 10.99 -11.12 1.25
N LYS A 36 11.26 -10.70 2.48
CA LYS A 36 10.17 -10.42 3.43
C LYS A 36 9.36 -9.26 2.88
N ALA A 37 8.03 -9.45 2.78
CA ALA A 37 7.15 -8.33 2.56
C ALA A 37 7.37 -7.30 3.69
N PRO A 38 7.43 -6.00 3.38
CA PRO A 38 7.46 -5.00 4.41
C PRO A 38 6.25 -5.20 5.33
N PRO A 39 6.39 -4.97 6.65
CA PRO A 39 5.26 -5.05 7.54
C PRO A 39 4.15 -4.15 6.96
N THR A 40 3.00 -4.75 6.64
CA THR A 40 1.81 -3.98 6.31
C THR A 40 1.30 -3.37 7.60
N ALA A 41 1.99 -2.35 8.10
CA ALA A 41 1.41 -1.41 9.04
C ALA A 41 0.39 -0.57 8.27
N LYS A 42 -0.66 -1.23 7.76
CA LYS A 42 -1.87 -0.55 7.32
C LYS A 42 -2.51 -0.01 8.59
N ARG A 43 -2.10 1.19 8.97
CA ARG A 43 -2.74 1.93 10.05
C ARG A 43 -4.12 2.34 9.58
N SER A 44 -5.12 2.21 10.43
CA SER A 44 -6.44 2.74 10.11
C SER A 44 -6.31 4.24 9.87
N ALA A 45 -6.97 4.74 8.83
CA ALA A 45 -7.11 6.19 8.64
C ALA A 45 -7.71 6.85 9.89
N MET A 46 -8.60 6.14 10.60
CA MET A 46 -9.17 6.62 11.86
C MET A 46 -8.14 6.69 12.98
N ASP A 47 -7.23 5.71 13.10
CA ASP A 47 -6.17 5.72 14.12
C ASP A 47 -5.18 6.87 13.88
N ILE A 48 -4.84 7.12 12.61
CA ILE A 48 -4.01 8.26 12.21
C ILE A 48 -4.69 9.59 12.59
N LEU A 49 -5.99 9.71 12.32
CA LEU A 49 -6.75 10.91 12.66
C LEU A 49 -6.93 11.09 14.18
N ALA A 50 -7.03 10.00 14.93
CA ALA A 50 -7.16 10.00 16.40
C ALA A 50 -5.87 10.44 17.11
N GLU A 51 -4.71 10.27 16.49
CA GLU A 51 -3.42 10.79 16.97
C GLU A 51 -3.18 12.26 16.60
N ALA A 52 -3.98 12.82 15.69
CA ALA A 52 -3.84 14.18 15.20
C ALA A 52 -4.44 15.34 16.06
N PRO A 53 -5.08 15.18 17.25
CA PRO A 53 -5.50 16.35 18.03
C PRO A 53 -4.30 17.26 18.33
N GLY A 54 -4.36 18.51 17.87
CA GLY A 54 -3.27 19.50 17.97
C GLY A 54 -2.46 19.72 16.68
N HIS A 55 -2.53 18.81 15.70
CA HIS A 55 -1.75 18.87 14.44
C HIS A 55 -2.61 19.18 13.20
N ARG A 56 -3.91 19.45 13.39
CA ARG A 56 -4.83 19.77 12.29
C ARG A 56 -4.78 21.27 12.02
N ILE A 57 -4.48 21.64 10.77
CA ILE A 57 -4.51 23.03 10.29
C ILE A 57 -5.92 23.64 10.51
N PHE A 58 -6.97 22.86 10.23
CA PHE A 58 -8.35 23.25 10.44
C PHE A 58 -8.98 22.45 11.58
N LYS A 59 -9.66 23.15 12.50
CA LYS A 59 -10.31 22.55 13.68
C LYS A 59 -11.74 22.08 13.41
N THR A 60 -12.37 22.58 12.34
CA THR A 60 -13.75 22.28 11.98
C THR A 60 -13.89 22.05 10.48
N ALA A 61 -14.89 21.27 10.07
CA ALA A 61 -15.20 21.04 8.66
C ALA A 61 -15.58 22.36 7.94
N ASN A 62 -16.31 23.24 8.63
CA ASN A 62 -16.70 24.54 8.05
C ASN A 62 -15.48 25.41 7.71
N ALA A 63 -14.42 25.38 8.52
CA ALA A 63 -13.20 26.11 8.24
C ALA A 63 -12.45 25.57 7.01
N VAL A 64 -12.51 24.25 6.79
CA VAL A 64 -11.98 23.62 5.56
C VAL A 64 -12.79 24.10 4.35
N ASN A 65 -14.11 24.04 4.44
CA ASN A 65 -15.00 24.44 3.34
C ASN A 65 -14.79 25.90 2.94
N ALA A 66 -14.72 26.81 3.91
CA ALA A 66 -14.47 28.23 3.65
C ALA A 66 -13.12 28.47 2.96
N CYS A 67 -12.07 27.72 3.33
CA CYS A 67 -10.77 27.79 2.68
C CYS A 67 -10.86 27.36 1.21
N LEU A 68 -11.46 26.18 0.95
CA LEU A 68 -11.60 25.63 -0.40
C LEU A 68 -12.46 26.53 -1.31
N GLU A 69 -13.51 27.14 -0.76
CA GLU A 69 -14.33 28.11 -1.49
C GLU A 69 -13.51 29.34 -1.88
N SER A 70 -12.71 29.88 -0.95
CA SER A 70 -11.85 31.04 -1.23
C SER A 70 -10.76 30.74 -2.28
N GLU A 71 -10.19 29.53 -2.26
CA GLU A 71 -9.21 29.09 -3.27
C GLU A 71 -9.84 28.98 -4.65
N ARG A 72 -11.05 28.40 -4.73
CA ARG A 72 -11.79 28.27 -5.99
C ARG A 72 -12.15 29.63 -6.59
N GLU A 73 -12.65 30.55 -5.77
CA GLU A 73 -12.97 31.92 -6.20
C GLU A 73 -11.74 32.71 -6.67
N ALA A 74 -10.56 32.39 -6.16
CA ALA A 74 -9.31 33.00 -6.59
C ALA A 74 -8.83 32.50 -7.97
N TRP A 75 -9.29 31.33 -8.41
CA TRP A 75 -8.93 30.76 -9.73
C TRP A 75 -9.92 31.14 -10.83
N GLU A 76 -11.15 31.49 -10.47
CA GLU A 76 -12.21 31.94 -11.40
C GLU A 76 -12.17 33.45 -11.66
N ARG A 77 -11.10 34.13 -11.22
CA ARG A 77 -10.90 35.58 -11.34
C ARG A 77 -9.71 35.89 -12.23
#